data_AF-A0A286UK75-F1
#
_entry.id   AF-A0A286UK75-F1
#
_cell.length_a   1.000
_cell.length_b   1.000
_cell.length_c   1.000
_cell.angle_alpha   90.00
_cell.angle_beta   90.00
_cell.angle_gamma   90.00
#
_symmetry.space_group_name_H-M   'P 1'
#
loop_
_entity.id
_entity.type
_entity.pdbx_description
1 polymer ?
#
loop_
_entity_poly.entity_id
_entity_poly.type
_entity_poly.pdbx_seq_one_letter_code
_entity_poly.pdbx_strand_id
1 'polypeptide(L)'
;MIECTVLKQLSSGAYDRRSKRDYVLKQSYPTKNCIHEVDVIINIRRVLKAVDDDLAGSSYGGGKKYADSLPRVFDHLEIDDRDKLFRAFLEPNNYGERVLRFFVFERLEPVTSLADLEEFKTAFRDIFHVIHYLAVSKDGIKHRDINISNLMYRRLEDGKIQGVLNDWDVASTSHAESDSEHTNMRTGTMPFMSIDLHEDPPPVHIERFEYESLFYVLYWICLSYSDGKLLPEEKRHSAFKRWPYWNSNDHEGVLNSKTGLQANETIFENSDKFPAMYRPLIRPWLNLLQYTLRKGYNARYDARKTGKLAEFDDITLGGHMSYENIRKILQD
;
A
#
# COMPACT_ATOMS: atom_id res chain seq x y z
N MET A 1 5.26 -16.24 7.95
CA MET A 1 6.07 -15.35 8.78
C MET A 1 7.21 -14.89 7.89
N ILE A 2 7.23 -13.62 7.47
CA ILE A 2 8.29 -13.08 6.61
C ILE A 2 9.33 -12.50 7.57
N GLU A 3 10.49 -13.15 7.70
CA GLU A 3 11.64 -12.54 8.37
C GLU A 3 12.37 -11.65 7.37
N CYS A 4 12.22 -10.33 7.52
CA CYS A 4 13.00 -9.36 6.77
C CYS A 4 14.31 -9.09 7.53
N THR A 5 15.37 -9.84 7.21
CA THR A 5 16.70 -9.54 7.75
C THR A 5 17.30 -8.36 6.99
N VAL A 6 17.31 -7.19 7.60
CA VAL A 6 18.07 -6.05 7.07
C VAL A 6 19.56 -6.34 7.23
N LEU A 7 20.22 -6.81 6.16
CA LEU A 7 21.67 -6.88 6.13
C LEU A 7 22.25 -5.46 6.12
N LYS A 8 22.66 -4.97 7.28
CA LYS A 8 23.52 -3.77 7.34
C LYS A 8 24.88 -4.12 6.75
N GLN A 9 25.16 -3.49 5.61
CA GLN A 9 26.47 -3.35 4.99
C GLN A 9 27.14 -4.67 4.55
N LEU A 10 26.73 -5.20 3.40
CA LEU A 10 27.61 -6.05 2.58
C LEU A 10 28.41 -5.14 1.64
N SER A 11 29.57 -4.64 2.10
CA SER A 11 30.54 -4.11 1.15
C SER A 11 31.16 -5.30 0.41
N SER A 12 30.77 -5.53 -0.85
CA SER A 12 31.54 -6.40 -1.72
C SER A 12 32.96 -5.83 -1.80
N GLY A 13 33.91 -6.55 -1.23
CA GLY A 13 35.32 -6.21 -1.28
C GLY A 13 35.76 -6.11 -2.74
N ALA A 14 36.47 -5.01 -3.03
CA ALA A 14 37.23 -4.76 -4.25
C ALA A 14 36.47 -4.93 -5.57
N TYR A 15 35.67 -3.94 -5.98
CA TYR A 15 35.74 -3.33 -7.32
C TYR A 15 34.91 -2.04 -7.33
N ASP A 16 35.55 -0.97 -7.78
CA ASP A 16 35.07 0.40 -8.05
C ASP A 16 34.59 1.27 -6.86
N ARG A 17 35.24 2.43 -6.71
CA ARG A 17 34.98 3.46 -5.69
C ARG A 17 33.83 4.40 -6.08
N ARG A 18 33.09 4.11 -7.15
CA ARG A 18 32.01 4.94 -7.68
C ARG A 18 30.67 4.21 -7.58
N SER A 19 29.98 4.42 -6.45
CA SER A 19 28.60 4.00 -6.12
C SER A 19 28.55 3.05 -4.92
N LYS A 20 28.70 3.58 -3.69
CA LYS A 20 28.22 2.87 -2.49
C LYS A 20 26.69 2.85 -2.55
N ARG A 21 26.10 1.81 -3.14
CA ARG A 21 24.66 1.54 -3.07
C ARG A 21 24.43 0.60 -1.90
N ASP A 22 23.48 0.96 -1.04
CA ASP A 22 22.99 0.06 -0.02
C ASP A 22 21.92 -0.86 -0.63
N TYR A 23 21.96 -2.13 -0.25
CA TYR A 23 21.06 -3.17 -0.74
C TYR A 23 20.22 -3.75 0.41
N VAL A 24 19.04 -4.26 0.08
CA VAL A 24 18.16 -4.97 1.00
C VAL A 24 18.01 -6.41 0.50
N LEU A 25 18.33 -7.38 1.36
CA LEU A 25 18.04 -8.79 1.10
C LEU A 25 16.69 -9.12 1.71
N LYS A 26 15.71 -9.51 0.87
CA LYS A 26 14.43 -10.04 1.30
C LYS A 26 14.44 -11.56 1.14
N GLN A 27 13.86 -12.27 2.10
CA GLN A 27 13.69 -13.71 2.07
C GLN A 27 12.20 -14.05 2.15
N SER A 28 11.72 -14.98 1.32
CA SER A 28 10.34 -15.45 1.37
C SER A 28 10.22 -16.96 1.16
N TYR A 29 9.10 -17.53 1.64
CA TYR A 29 8.78 -18.96 1.58
C TYR A 29 7.39 -19.23 0.99
N PRO A 30 7.13 -18.86 -0.28
CA PRO A 30 5.84 -19.10 -0.92
C PRO A 30 5.66 -20.56 -1.35
N THR A 31 4.42 -20.95 -1.66
CA THR A 31 4.16 -22.22 -2.37
C THR A 31 4.72 -22.17 -3.79
N LYS A 32 5.11 -23.33 -4.35
CA LYS A 32 5.73 -23.46 -5.69
C LYS A 32 4.91 -22.83 -6.80
N ASN A 33 3.58 -22.91 -6.70
CA ASN A 33 2.67 -22.37 -7.70
C ASN A 33 2.40 -20.87 -7.54
N CYS A 34 2.91 -20.24 -6.46
CA CYS A 34 2.75 -18.81 -6.25
C CYS A 34 3.64 -18.02 -7.22
N ILE A 35 3.04 -17.05 -7.90
CA ILE A 35 3.72 -16.17 -8.85
C ILE A 35 4.91 -15.49 -8.16
N HIS A 36 6.04 -15.41 -8.85
CA HIS A 36 7.28 -14.84 -8.32
C HIS A 36 7.16 -13.31 -8.25
N GLU A 37 7.50 -12.69 -7.11
CA GLU A 37 7.39 -11.24 -6.88
C GLU A 37 8.09 -10.42 -7.99
N VAL A 38 9.25 -10.90 -8.45
CA VAL A 38 9.99 -10.26 -9.54
C VAL A 38 9.21 -10.27 -10.85
N ASP A 39 8.49 -11.34 -11.16
CA ASP A 39 7.67 -11.41 -12.38
C ASP A 39 6.50 -10.44 -12.30
N VAL A 40 5.89 -10.32 -11.12
CA VAL A 40 4.86 -9.31 -10.82
C VAL A 40 5.43 -7.91 -11.03
N ILE A 41 6.57 -7.58 -10.41
CA ILE A 41 7.23 -6.28 -10.53
C ILE A 41 7.63 -5.97 -11.99
N ILE A 42 8.13 -6.95 -12.74
CA ILE A 42 8.47 -6.80 -14.17
C ILE A 42 7.20 -6.47 -14.96
N ASN A 43 6.11 -7.19 -14.72
CA ASN A 43 4.84 -6.93 -15.40
C ASN A 43 4.32 -5.53 -15.08
N ILE A 44 4.24 -5.18 -13.80
CA ILE A 44 3.81 -3.86 -13.32
C ILE A 44 4.66 -2.76 -13.95
N ARG A 45 5.99 -2.93 -13.98
CA ARG A 45 6.90 -1.95 -14.59
C ARG A 45 6.63 -1.77 -16.09
N ARG A 46 6.28 -2.84 -16.81
CA ARG A 46 5.87 -2.77 -18.22
C ARG A 46 4.58 -1.96 -18.39
N VAL A 47 3.58 -2.21 -17.55
CA VAL A 47 2.31 -1.47 -17.54
C VAL A 47 2.55 0.02 -17.30
N LEU A 48 3.31 0.37 -16.26
CA LEU A 48 3.59 1.78 -15.92
C LEU A 48 4.43 2.49 -16.97
N LYS A 49 5.35 1.80 -17.67
CA LYS A 49 6.08 2.40 -18.79
C LYS A 49 5.17 2.79 -19.95
N ALA A 50 4.17 1.95 -20.28
CA ALA A 50 3.20 2.31 -21.31
C ALA A 50 2.39 3.55 -20.90
N VAL A 51 2.02 3.64 -19.63
CA VAL A 51 1.36 4.84 -19.08
C VAL A 51 2.26 6.07 -19.16
N ASP A 52 3.54 5.93 -18.81
CA ASP A 52 4.51 7.02 -18.91
C ASP A 52 4.68 7.51 -20.36
N ASP A 53 4.74 6.59 -21.33
CA ASP A 53 4.84 6.91 -22.76
C ASP A 53 3.59 7.65 -23.27
N ASP A 54 2.39 7.19 -22.87
CA ASP A 54 1.11 7.84 -23.20
C ASP A 54 1.03 9.25 -22.62
N LEU A 55 1.47 9.44 -21.37
CA LEU A 55 1.48 10.74 -20.70
C LEU A 55 2.52 11.69 -21.28
N ALA A 56 3.68 11.19 -21.73
CA ALA A 56 4.71 12.00 -22.36
C ALA A 56 4.25 12.61 -23.70
N GLY A 57 3.32 11.97 -24.40
CA GLY A 57 2.65 12.50 -25.60
C GLY A 57 1.61 13.58 -25.33
N SER A 58 1.25 13.82 -24.05
CA SER A 58 0.25 14.80 -23.64
C SER A 58 0.86 16.13 -23.20
N SER A 59 0.10 17.23 -23.28
CA SER A 59 0.49 18.54 -22.74
C SER A 59 0.67 18.55 -21.20
N TYR A 60 0.35 17.45 -20.52
CA TYR A 60 0.50 17.23 -19.09
C TYR A 60 1.78 16.44 -18.72
N GLY A 61 2.68 16.19 -19.68
CA GLY A 61 3.93 15.45 -19.49
C GLY A 61 4.89 16.14 -18.52
N GLY A 62 4.65 15.98 -17.22
CA GLY A 62 5.64 16.23 -16.20
C GLY A 62 6.78 15.22 -16.35
N GLY A 63 8.03 15.62 -16.13
CA GLY A 63 9.21 14.76 -16.29
C GLY A 63 9.30 13.57 -15.31
N LYS A 64 8.23 13.25 -14.57
CA LYS A 64 8.20 12.19 -13.56
C LYS A 64 7.58 10.92 -14.15
N LYS A 65 8.25 9.78 -13.95
CA LYS A 65 7.86 8.48 -14.49
C LYS A 65 7.29 7.61 -13.38
N TYR A 66 6.05 7.15 -13.51
CA TYR A 66 5.42 6.26 -12.55
C TYR A 66 6.09 4.89 -12.52
N ALA A 67 6.76 4.46 -13.59
CA ALA A 67 7.58 3.23 -13.58
C ALA A 67 8.74 3.27 -12.55
N ASP A 68 9.16 4.46 -12.11
CA ASP A 68 10.17 4.65 -11.06
C ASP A 68 9.60 4.56 -9.63
N SER A 69 8.27 4.50 -9.50
CA SER A 69 7.55 4.26 -8.24
C SER A 69 7.52 2.78 -7.81
N LEU A 70 8.37 1.94 -8.40
CA LEU A 70 8.51 0.52 -8.05
C LEU A 70 9.91 0.24 -7.51
N PRO A 71 10.06 -0.72 -6.58
CA PRO A 71 11.38 -1.14 -6.11
C PRO A 71 12.23 -1.66 -7.27
N ARG A 72 13.50 -1.27 -7.31
CA ARG A 72 14.50 -1.84 -8.20
C ARG A 72 14.95 -3.18 -7.64
N VAL A 73 14.74 -4.22 -8.43
CA VAL A 73 15.27 -5.56 -8.20
C VAL A 73 16.62 -5.64 -8.89
N PHE A 74 17.67 -6.00 -8.15
CA PHE A 74 19.01 -6.20 -8.69
C PHE A 74 19.29 -7.68 -8.96
N ASP A 75 18.82 -8.56 -8.08
CA ASP A 75 19.02 -10.00 -8.22
C ASP A 75 17.90 -10.77 -7.50
N HIS A 76 17.72 -12.02 -7.89
CA HIS A 76 16.83 -12.96 -7.21
C HIS A 76 17.33 -14.40 -7.38
N LEU A 77 17.10 -15.22 -6.35
CA LEU A 77 17.49 -16.62 -6.32
C LEU A 77 16.36 -17.45 -5.73
N GLU A 78 15.96 -18.49 -6.45
CA GLU A 78 15.07 -19.53 -5.93
C GLU A 78 15.87 -20.81 -5.65
N ILE A 79 15.72 -21.35 -4.44
CA ILE A 79 16.29 -22.63 -4.04
C ILE A 79 15.20 -23.69 -4.09
N ASP A 80 15.20 -24.48 -5.17
CA ASP A 80 14.29 -25.61 -5.39
C ASP A 80 14.67 -26.86 -4.55
N ASP A 81 13.75 -27.82 -4.48
CA ASP A 81 13.76 -29.04 -3.65
C ASP A 81 14.99 -29.95 -3.80
N ARG A 82 15.85 -29.70 -4.79
CA ARG A 82 17.06 -30.50 -5.02
C ARG A 82 18.13 -30.27 -3.96
N ASP A 83 18.10 -29.15 -3.24
CA ASP A 83 19.05 -28.81 -2.16
C ASP A 83 18.47 -29.03 -0.75
N LYS A 84 18.00 -30.26 -0.48
CA LYS A 84 17.37 -30.64 0.81
C LYS A 84 18.27 -30.35 2.02
N LEU A 85 19.58 -30.50 1.87
CA LEU A 85 20.57 -30.25 2.93
C LEU A 85 20.68 -28.76 3.28
N PHE A 86 20.61 -27.88 2.27
CA PHE A 86 20.65 -26.43 2.46
C PHE A 86 19.35 -25.91 3.07
N ARG A 87 18.19 -26.46 2.67
CA ARG A 87 16.89 -26.13 3.29
C ARG A 87 16.81 -26.60 4.75
N ALA A 88 17.23 -27.82 5.04
CA ALA A 88 17.23 -28.35 6.41
C ALA A 88 18.11 -27.52 7.37
N PHE A 89 19.17 -26.91 6.85
CA PHE A 89 20.04 -26.00 7.61
C PHE A 89 19.38 -24.64 7.88
N LEU A 90 18.59 -24.12 6.94
CA LEU A 90 17.96 -22.80 7.06
C LEU A 90 16.66 -22.83 7.87
N GLU A 91 15.88 -23.92 7.84
CA GLU A 91 14.70 -24.08 8.69
C GLU A 91 14.25 -25.57 8.80
N PRO A 92 14.31 -26.21 9.98
CA PRO A 92 14.01 -27.64 10.14
C PRO A 92 12.54 -28.05 9.98
N ASN A 93 11.59 -27.10 9.94
CA ASN A 93 10.16 -27.40 10.08
C ASN A 93 9.31 -27.12 8.82
N ASN A 94 9.93 -26.71 7.72
CA ASN A 94 9.24 -26.35 6.47
C ASN A 94 9.37 -27.46 5.40
N TYR A 95 8.80 -28.64 5.68
CA TYR A 95 8.68 -29.72 4.71
C TYR A 95 7.32 -29.65 4.00
N GLY A 96 7.29 -29.07 2.80
CA GLY A 96 6.10 -28.96 1.95
C GLY A 96 6.41 -28.44 0.55
N GLU A 97 5.40 -28.16 -0.27
CA GLU A 97 5.50 -27.57 -1.63
C GLU A 97 5.99 -26.10 -1.63
N ARG A 98 6.71 -25.64 -0.60
CA ARG A 98 7.19 -24.26 -0.50
C ARG A 98 8.62 -24.15 -1.00
N VAL A 99 8.93 -23.06 -1.70
CA VAL A 99 10.28 -22.73 -2.18
C VAL A 99 10.86 -21.59 -1.37
N LEU A 100 12.18 -21.62 -1.16
CA LEU A 100 12.90 -20.51 -0.53
C LEU A 100 13.37 -19.55 -1.62
N ARG A 101 12.94 -18.29 -1.54
CA ARG A 101 13.31 -17.23 -2.47
C ARG A 101 14.08 -16.13 -1.75
N PHE A 102 15.14 -15.66 -2.39
CA PHE A 102 15.92 -14.50 -2.00
C PHE A 102 15.82 -13.42 -3.07
N PHE A 103 15.79 -12.17 -2.63
CA PHE A 103 15.71 -11.01 -3.51
C PHE A 103 16.67 -9.93 -3.03
N VAL A 104 17.41 -9.34 -3.95
CA VAL A 104 18.29 -8.20 -3.69
C VAL A 104 17.61 -6.96 -4.25
N PHE A 105 17.05 -6.15 -3.37
CA PHE A 105 16.42 -4.89 -3.70
C PHE A 105 17.35 -3.71 -3.42
N GLU A 106 17.02 -2.55 -3.99
CA GLU A 106 17.57 -1.30 -3.49
C GLU A 106 17.10 -0.98 -2.09
N ARG A 107 17.92 -0.20 -1.36
CA ARG A 107 17.49 0.39 -0.11
C ARG A 107 16.56 1.57 -0.37
N LEU A 108 15.33 1.45 0.12
CA LEU A 108 14.33 2.52 0.18
C LEU A 108 14.17 3.01 1.62
N GLU A 109 13.63 4.21 1.78
CA GLU A 109 13.28 4.78 3.08
C GLU A 109 11.75 4.87 3.21
N PRO A 110 11.18 4.65 4.41
CA PRO A 110 9.73 4.72 4.60
C PRO A 110 9.23 6.16 4.47
N VAL A 111 8.04 6.39 3.89
CA VAL A 111 7.48 7.77 3.78
C VAL A 111 7.35 8.46 5.13
N THR A 112 7.23 7.68 6.21
CA THR A 112 7.16 8.19 7.58
C THR A 112 8.46 8.81 8.10
N SER A 113 9.60 8.60 7.42
CA SER A 113 10.87 9.26 7.75
C SER A 113 11.05 10.63 7.07
N LEU A 114 10.12 11.02 6.19
CA LEU A 114 10.12 12.37 5.61
C LEU A 114 9.81 13.39 6.72
N ALA A 115 10.58 14.48 6.74
CA ALA A 115 10.39 15.60 7.65
C ALA A 115 9.89 16.86 6.92
N ASP A 116 9.75 16.79 5.59
CA ASP A 116 9.16 17.83 4.76
C ASP A 116 7.76 17.40 4.30
N LEU A 117 6.77 18.27 4.48
CA LEU A 117 5.38 17.96 4.19
C LEU A 117 5.11 17.84 2.69
N GLU A 118 5.78 18.64 1.86
CA GLU A 118 5.59 18.61 0.40
C GLU A 118 6.26 17.40 -0.23
N GLU A 119 7.40 16.96 0.30
CA GLU A 119 8.01 15.68 -0.03
C GLU A 119 7.07 14.51 0.32
N PHE A 120 6.45 14.55 1.51
CA PHE A 120 5.46 13.54 1.92
C PHE A 120 4.24 13.53 1.00
N LYS A 121 3.65 14.70 0.73
CA LYS A 121 2.51 14.83 -0.20
C LYS A 121 2.86 14.28 -1.57
N THR A 122 4.07 14.57 -2.05
CA THR A 122 4.57 14.09 -3.34
C THR A 122 4.67 12.57 -3.38
N ALA A 123 5.32 11.96 -2.39
CA ALA A 123 5.44 10.51 -2.33
C ALA A 123 4.06 9.81 -2.24
N PHE A 124 3.16 10.35 -1.42
CA PHE A 124 1.81 9.81 -1.26
C PHE A 124 0.99 9.86 -2.57
N ARG A 125 1.08 10.98 -3.30
CA ARG A 125 0.44 11.14 -4.62
C ARG A 125 0.98 10.18 -5.67
N ASP A 126 2.30 9.98 -5.70
CA ASP A 126 2.90 9.04 -6.66
C ASP A 126 2.34 7.63 -6.49
N ILE A 127 2.22 7.20 -5.22
CA ILE A 127 1.69 5.88 -4.86
C ILE A 127 0.21 5.78 -5.21
N PHE A 128 -0.58 6.81 -4.91
CA PHE A 128 -1.98 6.89 -5.32
C PHE A 128 -2.17 6.75 -6.84
N HIS A 129 -1.36 7.46 -7.64
CA HIS A 129 -1.42 7.37 -9.10
C HIS A 129 -1.03 5.97 -9.61
N VAL A 130 0.02 5.37 -9.04
CA VAL A 130 0.44 4.00 -9.40
C VAL A 130 -0.69 3.00 -9.16
N ILE A 131 -1.35 3.06 -8.01
CA ILE A 131 -2.51 2.21 -7.69
C ILE A 131 -3.57 2.32 -8.79
N HIS A 132 -3.94 3.56 -9.16
CA HIS A 132 -4.93 3.78 -10.21
C HIS A 132 -4.52 3.18 -11.56
N TYR A 133 -3.33 3.54 -12.05
CA TYR A 133 -2.86 3.14 -13.37
C TYR A 133 -2.73 1.62 -13.51
N LEU A 134 -2.41 0.94 -12.42
CA LEU A 134 -2.36 -0.51 -12.37
C LEU A 134 -3.75 -1.14 -12.36
N ALA A 135 -4.66 -0.60 -11.55
CA ALA A 135 -6.03 -1.09 -11.45
C ALA A 135 -6.83 -0.97 -12.75
N VAL A 136 -6.63 0.11 -13.52
CA VAL A 136 -7.31 0.33 -14.82
C VAL A 136 -6.58 -0.28 -16.02
N SER A 137 -5.42 -0.90 -15.80
CA SER A 137 -4.69 -1.60 -16.86
C SER A 137 -5.46 -2.84 -17.33
N LYS A 138 -5.07 -3.40 -18.48
CA LYS A 138 -5.66 -4.66 -19.00
C LYS A 138 -5.52 -5.82 -18.02
N ASP A 139 -4.47 -5.80 -17.21
CA ASP A 139 -4.16 -6.85 -16.24
C ASP A 139 -4.86 -6.61 -14.89
N GLY A 140 -5.55 -5.48 -14.70
CA GLY A 140 -6.36 -5.16 -13.52
C GLY A 140 -5.61 -5.37 -12.20
N ILE A 141 -4.37 -4.87 -12.11
CA ILE A 141 -3.43 -5.24 -11.05
C ILE A 141 -3.76 -4.49 -9.75
N LYS A 142 -3.87 -5.22 -8.65
CA LYS A 142 -4.17 -4.68 -7.30
C LYS A 142 -3.10 -5.15 -6.33
N HIS A 143 -2.61 -4.25 -5.45
CA HIS A 143 -1.58 -4.54 -4.47
C HIS A 143 -2.08 -5.42 -3.31
N ARG A 144 -3.32 -5.20 -2.85
CA ARG A 144 -4.01 -5.95 -1.78
C ARG A 144 -3.46 -5.86 -0.36
N ASP A 145 -2.25 -5.34 -0.16
CA ASP A 145 -1.69 -5.06 1.18
C ASP A 145 -1.06 -3.66 1.31
N ILE A 146 -1.89 -2.63 1.17
CA ILE A 146 -1.49 -1.25 1.43
C ILE A 146 -1.37 -1.03 2.94
N ASN A 147 -0.15 -0.79 3.41
CA ASN A 147 0.16 -0.56 4.82
C ASN A 147 1.31 0.45 4.98
N ILE A 148 1.54 0.97 6.19
CA ILE A 148 2.57 2.00 6.46
C ILE A 148 3.98 1.56 6.02
N SER A 149 4.35 0.28 6.17
CA SER A 149 5.70 -0.21 5.81
C SER A 149 5.92 -0.35 4.30
N ASN A 150 4.85 -0.42 3.51
CA ASN A 150 4.91 -0.60 2.06
C ASN A 150 4.91 0.74 1.31
N LEU A 151 4.54 1.84 1.97
CA LEU A 151 4.73 3.18 1.43
C LEU A 151 6.16 3.65 1.67
N MET A 152 6.95 3.63 0.61
CA MET A 152 8.37 3.99 0.63
C MET A 152 8.62 5.23 -0.24
N TYR A 153 9.85 5.73 -0.18
CA TYR A 153 10.33 6.73 -1.12
C TYR A 153 11.81 6.50 -1.47
N ARG A 154 12.21 7.13 -2.57
CA ARG A 154 13.62 7.34 -2.94
C ARG A 154 13.87 8.82 -3.20
N ARG A 155 15.11 9.25 -2.99
CA ARG A 155 15.59 10.56 -3.46
C ARG A 155 16.32 10.37 -4.78
N LEU A 156 15.91 11.11 -5.79
CA LEU A 156 16.53 11.14 -7.11
C LEU A 156 17.82 11.97 -7.10
N GLU A 157 18.65 11.82 -8.14
CA GLU A 157 19.93 12.54 -8.25
C GLU A 157 19.76 14.07 -8.27
N ASP A 158 18.61 14.55 -8.78
CA ASP A 158 18.25 15.97 -8.80
C ASP A 158 17.65 16.46 -7.46
N GLY A 159 17.64 15.61 -6.43
CA GLY A 159 17.12 15.92 -5.10
C GLY A 159 15.61 15.71 -4.94
N LYS A 160 14.85 15.49 -6.02
CA LYS A 160 13.41 15.27 -5.94
C LYS A 160 13.06 13.92 -5.31
N ILE A 161 11.86 13.84 -4.76
CA ILE A 161 11.31 12.63 -4.16
C ILE A 161 10.41 11.88 -5.15
N GLN A 162 10.57 10.56 -5.16
CA GLN A 162 9.68 9.63 -5.83
C GLN A 162 9.13 8.67 -4.77
N GLY A 163 7.81 8.67 -4.60
CA GLY A 163 7.10 7.67 -3.81
C GLY A 163 7.19 6.31 -4.49
N VAL A 164 7.38 5.26 -3.70
CA VAL A 164 7.56 3.89 -4.15
C VAL A 164 6.61 2.99 -3.37
N LEU A 165 5.79 2.21 -4.09
CA LEU A 165 4.97 1.18 -3.47
C LEU A 165 5.73 -0.15 -3.50
N ASN A 166 6.04 -0.66 -2.31
CA ASN A 166 6.87 -1.86 -2.11
C ASN A 166 6.03 -3.08 -1.69
N ASP A 167 6.61 -4.27 -1.85
CA ASP A 167 6.06 -5.56 -1.40
C ASP A 167 4.83 -6.05 -2.18
N TRP A 168 5.09 -6.66 -3.34
CA TRP A 168 4.05 -7.09 -4.29
C TRP A 168 3.69 -8.58 -4.18
N ASP A 169 4.07 -9.24 -3.07
CA ASP A 169 3.93 -10.69 -2.87
C ASP A 169 2.48 -11.20 -2.91
N VAL A 170 1.52 -10.35 -2.52
CA VAL A 170 0.09 -10.70 -2.45
C VAL A 170 -0.74 -10.00 -3.51
N ALA A 171 -0.10 -9.38 -4.50
CA ALA A 171 -0.79 -8.68 -5.57
C ALA A 171 -1.61 -9.66 -6.43
N SER A 172 -2.75 -9.19 -6.95
CA SER A 172 -3.58 -9.97 -7.89
C SER A 172 -3.65 -9.30 -9.25
N THR A 173 -3.99 -10.11 -10.25
CA THR A 173 -4.27 -9.69 -11.63
C THR A 173 -5.61 -10.26 -12.07
N SER A 174 -6.26 -9.64 -13.05
CA SER A 174 -7.51 -10.12 -13.66
C SER A 174 -7.40 -11.54 -14.22
N HIS A 175 -6.20 -12.00 -14.58
CA HIS A 175 -5.94 -13.37 -15.03
C HIS A 175 -5.86 -14.38 -13.88
N ALA A 176 -5.33 -13.98 -12.71
CA ALA A 176 -5.25 -14.82 -11.51
C ALA A 176 -6.61 -14.95 -10.79
N GLU A 177 -7.54 -14.03 -11.04
CA GLU A 177 -8.90 -14.03 -10.48
C GLU A 177 -9.84 -15.09 -11.10
N SER A 178 -9.34 -15.93 -12.03
CA SER A 178 -10.09 -17.09 -12.55
C SER A 178 -10.13 -18.29 -11.60
N ASP A 179 -9.27 -18.31 -10.57
CA ASP A 179 -9.32 -19.27 -9.47
C ASP A 179 -10.12 -18.68 -8.29
N SER A 180 -11.29 -19.26 -8.01
CA SER A 180 -12.23 -18.78 -6.98
C SER A 180 -11.67 -18.77 -5.55
N GLU A 181 -10.60 -19.53 -5.29
CA GLU A 181 -9.94 -19.54 -3.98
C GLU A 181 -9.04 -18.31 -3.75
N HIS A 182 -8.44 -17.76 -4.81
CA HIS A 182 -7.54 -16.61 -4.72
C HIS A 182 -8.28 -15.25 -4.72
N THR A 183 -9.46 -15.19 -5.32
CA THR A 183 -10.30 -13.98 -5.42
C THR A 183 -10.88 -13.54 -4.09
N ASN A 184 -11.32 -14.49 -3.26
CA ASN A 184 -11.97 -14.25 -1.97
C ASN A 184 -11.01 -14.45 -0.79
N MET A 185 -9.71 -14.62 -1.03
CA MET A 185 -8.75 -14.75 0.04
C MET A 185 -8.63 -13.41 0.78
N ARG A 186 -8.95 -13.40 2.08
CA ARG A 186 -8.80 -12.20 2.91
C ARG A 186 -7.32 -11.89 3.11
N THR A 187 -6.82 -10.90 2.37
CA THR A 187 -5.43 -10.42 2.42
C THR A 187 -5.39 -8.97 2.85
N GLY A 188 -4.31 -8.57 3.53
CA GLY A 188 -4.07 -7.19 3.93
C GLY A 188 -3.85 -7.06 5.44
N THR A 189 -3.25 -5.95 5.83
CA THR A 189 -2.94 -5.65 7.22
C THR A 189 -4.19 -5.11 7.95
N MET A 190 -4.63 -5.78 9.01
CA MET A 190 -5.92 -5.55 9.69
C MET A 190 -6.31 -4.06 9.93
N PRO A 191 -5.43 -3.18 10.43
CA PRO A 191 -5.80 -1.78 10.66
C PRO A 191 -6.02 -0.96 9.39
N PHE A 192 -5.42 -1.37 8.27
CA PHE A 192 -5.46 -0.64 7.01
C PHE A 192 -6.41 -1.25 5.98
N MET A 193 -6.83 -2.50 6.16
CA MET A 193 -7.81 -3.16 5.31
C MET A 193 -9.12 -2.34 5.17
N SER A 194 -9.75 -2.28 4.00
CA SER A 194 -11.05 -1.61 3.80
C SER A 194 -12.16 -2.25 4.66
N ILE A 195 -13.17 -1.47 5.07
CA ILE A 195 -14.34 -1.94 5.83
C ILE A 195 -14.96 -3.21 5.22
N ASP A 196 -15.20 -3.18 3.90
CA ASP A 196 -15.92 -4.26 3.21
C ASP A 196 -15.13 -5.58 3.20
N LEU A 197 -13.80 -5.53 3.26
CA LEU A 197 -12.95 -6.73 3.29
C LEU A 197 -12.99 -7.45 4.65
N HIS A 198 -13.59 -6.85 5.68
CA HIS A 198 -13.86 -7.52 6.95
C HIS A 198 -15.17 -8.34 6.94
N GLU A 199 -16.00 -8.26 5.89
CA GLU A 199 -17.17 -9.13 5.73
C GLU A 199 -16.77 -10.60 5.51
N ASP A 200 -17.68 -11.53 5.81
CA ASP A 200 -17.46 -12.97 5.67
C ASP A 200 -18.55 -13.63 4.78
N PRO A 201 -18.17 -14.22 3.62
CA PRO A 201 -16.86 -14.16 2.98
C PRO A 201 -16.51 -12.73 2.51
N PRO A 202 -15.22 -12.37 2.38
CA PRO A 202 -14.87 -11.05 1.88
C PRO A 202 -15.23 -10.92 0.39
N PRO A 203 -15.58 -9.71 -0.08
CA PRO A 203 -15.85 -9.45 -1.49
C PRO A 203 -14.55 -9.52 -2.32
N VAL A 204 -14.72 -9.64 -3.65
CA VAL A 204 -13.62 -9.54 -4.61
C VAL A 204 -12.93 -8.18 -4.46
N HIS A 205 -11.61 -8.20 -4.38
CA HIS A 205 -10.83 -6.98 -4.17
C HIS A 205 -10.99 -6.01 -5.36
N ILE A 206 -11.23 -4.73 -5.07
CA ILE A 206 -11.38 -3.67 -6.08
C ILE A 206 -10.52 -2.46 -5.71
N GLU A 207 -10.23 -1.61 -6.71
CA GLU A 207 -9.41 -0.40 -6.58
C GLU A 207 -9.81 0.49 -5.39
N ARG A 208 -11.13 0.67 -5.17
CA ARG A 208 -11.66 1.47 -4.06
C ARG A 208 -11.15 1.02 -2.69
N PHE A 209 -10.91 -0.28 -2.51
CA PHE A 209 -10.40 -0.79 -1.24
C PHE A 209 -8.95 -0.33 -0.99
N GLU A 210 -8.16 -0.14 -2.05
CA GLU A 210 -6.80 0.39 -1.97
C GLU A 210 -6.81 1.88 -1.60
N TYR A 211 -7.77 2.65 -2.13
CA TYR A 211 -7.99 4.05 -1.73
C TYR A 211 -8.44 4.20 -0.27
N GLU A 212 -9.34 3.35 0.18
CA GLU A 212 -9.73 3.33 1.60
C GLU A 212 -8.57 2.92 2.50
N SER A 213 -7.73 1.97 2.05
CA SER A 213 -6.52 1.58 2.77
C SER A 213 -5.51 2.72 2.86
N LEU A 214 -5.31 3.48 1.77
CA LEU A 214 -4.50 4.71 1.77
C LEU A 214 -5.03 5.74 2.77
N PHE A 215 -6.35 5.92 2.87
CA PHE A 215 -6.94 6.81 3.87
C PHE A 215 -6.59 6.37 5.29
N TYR A 216 -6.71 5.08 5.62
CA TYR A 216 -6.34 4.57 6.93
C TYR A 216 -4.85 4.75 7.21
N VAL A 217 -3.98 4.43 6.24
CA VAL A 217 -2.53 4.66 6.36
C VAL A 217 -2.24 6.14 6.65
N LEU A 218 -2.81 7.06 5.87
CA LEU A 218 -2.64 8.50 6.08
C LEU A 218 -3.14 8.95 7.45
N TYR A 219 -4.33 8.49 7.85
CA TYR A 219 -4.90 8.76 9.17
C TYR A 219 -3.94 8.35 10.29
N TRP A 220 -3.41 7.13 10.22
CA TRP A 220 -2.50 6.61 11.24
C TRP A 220 -1.15 7.34 11.26
N ILE A 221 -0.57 7.66 10.11
CA ILE A 221 0.68 8.43 10.01
C ILE A 221 0.49 9.79 10.70
N CYS A 222 -0.58 10.51 10.33
CA CYS A 222 -0.90 11.82 10.89
C CYS A 222 -1.17 11.80 12.39
N LEU A 223 -1.50 10.66 13.01
CA LEU A 223 -1.73 10.57 14.46
C LEU A 223 -0.48 10.21 15.27
N SER A 224 0.51 9.59 14.63
CA SER A 224 1.56 8.85 15.34
C SER A 224 2.98 9.20 14.94
N TYR A 225 3.19 9.97 13.87
CA TYR A 225 4.53 10.36 13.43
C TYR A 225 4.74 11.88 13.51
N SER A 226 5.97 12.30 13.77
CA SER A 226 6.43 13.69 13.65
C SER A 226 7.91 13.68 13.32
N ASP A 227 8.35 14.61 12.45
CA ASP A 227 9.77 14.85 12.18
C ASP A 227 10.55 13.58 11.82
N GLY A 228 9.94 12.75 10.96
CA GLY A 228 10.52 11.49 10.48
C GLY A 228 10.53 10.34 11.49
N LYS A 229 9.82 10.44 12.61
CA LYS A 229 9.87 9.45 13.70
C LYS A 229 8.50 9.09 14.24
N LEU A 230 8.34 7.82 14.63
CA LEU A 230 7.21 7.37 15.42
C LEU A 230 7.27 8.02 16.80
N LEU A 231 6.18 8.65 17.22
CA LEU A 231 6.06 9.28 18.53
C LEU A 231 6.00 8.21 19.63
N PRO A 232 6.55 8.52 20.83
CA PRO A 232 6.26 7.74 22.04
C PRO A 232 4.75 7.65 22.27
N GLU A 233 4.28 6.53 22.83
CA GLU A 233 2.85 6.24 22.99
C GLU A 233 2.11 7.36 23.73
N GLU A 234 2.71 7.91 24.77
CA GLU A 234 2.16 8.99 25.60
C GLU A 234 2.01 10.33 24.87
N LYS A 235 2.72 10.50 23.73
CA LYS A 235 2.64 11.69 22.88
C LYS A 235 1.75 11.50 21.66
N ARG A 236 1.28 10.27 21.39
CA ARG A 236 0.39 10.00 20.27
C ARG A 236 -1.00 10.58 20.54
N HIS A 237 -1.70 10.94 19.48
CA HIS A 237 -3.07 11.40 19.58
C HIS A 237 -3.95 10.32 20.26
N SER A 238 -4.91 10.71 21.09
CA SER A 238 -5.71 9.78 21.90
C SER A 238 -6.49 8.75 21.07
N ALA A 239 -6.81 9.08 19.81
CA ALA A 239 -7.41 8.14 18.86
C ALA A 239 -6.54 6.90 18.61
N PHE A 240 -5.22 6.99 18.82
CA PHE A 240 -4.29 5.86 18.73
C PHE A 240 -4.61 4.73 19.71
N LYS A 241 -5.33 4.99 20.80
CA LYS A 241 -5.80 3.96 21.74
C LYS A 241 -6.69 2.90 21.08
N ARG A 242 -7.25 3.18 19.89
CA ARG A 242 -8.03 2.21 19.10
C ARG A 242 -7.15 1.23 18.31
N TRP A 243 -5.86 1.51 18.16
CA TRP A 243 -4.95 0.69 17.35
C TRP A 243 -4.96 -0.80 17.75
N PRO A 244 -4.86 -1.19 19.03
CA PRO A 244 -4.88 -2.61 19.40
C PRO A 244 -6.17 -3.33 18.99
N TYR A 245 -7.30 -2.62 18.98
CA TYR A 245 -8.58 -3.16 18.53
C TYR A 245 -8.61 -3.36 17.01
N TRP A 246 -8.10 -2.38 16.27
CA TRP A 246 -7.99 -2.45 14.80
C TRP A 246 -6.93 -3.45 14.34
N ASN A 247 -5.94 -3.74 15.18
CA ASN A 247 -4.89 -4.72 14.96
C ASN A 247 -5.15 -6.03 15.70
N SER A 248 -6.42 -6.37 15.90
CA SER A 248 -6.85 -7.65 16.44
C SER A 248 -7.27 -8.59 15.31
N ASN A 249 -7.49 -9.87 15.62
CA ASN A 249 -8.08 -10.83 14.69
C ASN A 249 -9.63 -10.83 14.73
N ASP A 250 -10.24 -9.84 15.38
CA ASP A 250 -11.70 -9.67 15.46
C ASP A 250 -12.20 -8.82 14.29
N HIS A 251 -12.53 -9.48 13.17
CA HIS A 251 -12.99 -8.80 11.94
C HIS A 251 -14.28 -8.01 12.14
N GLU A 252 -15.27 -8.60 12.81
CA GLU A 252 -16.55 -7.94 13.09
C GLU A 252 -16.32 -6.70 13.97
N GLY A 253 -15.48 -6.83 14.98
CA GLY A 253 -15.09 -5.71 15.81
C GLY A 253 -14.42 -4.59 15.02
N VAL A 254 -13.39 -4.91 14.24
CA VAL A 254 -12.67 -3.92 13.41
C VAL A 254 -13.63 -3.20 12.45
N LEU A 255 -14.53 -3.94 11.79
CA LEU A 255 -15.57 -3.41 10.91
C LEU A 255 -16.45 -2.39 11.65
N ASN A 256 -16.96 -2.75 12.82
CA ASN A 256 -17.82 -1.88 13.63
C ASN A 256 -17.10 -0.61 14.07
N SER A 257 -15.84 -0.70 14.49
CA SER A 257 -15.08 0.49 14.88
C SER A 257 -14.71 1.38 13.70
N LYS A 258 -14.38 0.82 12.54
CA LYS A 258 -14.13 1.58 11.30
C LYS A 258 -15.38 2.31 10.83
N THR A 259 -16.54 1.64 10.86
CA THR A 259 -17.84 2.26 10.57
C THR A 259 -18.11 3.45 11.50
N GLY A 260 -17.84 3.29 12.80
CA GLY A 260 -17.94 4.37 13.77
C GLY A 260 -16.97 5.54 13.51
N LEU A 261 -15.74 5.27 13.05
CA LEU A 261 -14.78 6.32 12.66
C LEU A 261 -15.26 7.07 11.41
N GLN A 262 -15.73 6.33 10.41
CA GLN A 262 -16.24 6.89 9.16
C GLN A 262 -17.47 7.76 9.42
N ALA A 263 -18.35 7.39 10.36
CA ALA A 263 -19.54 8.16 10.69
C ALA A 263 -19.25 9.40 11.57
N ASN A 264 -18.07 9.51 12.16
CA ASN A 264 -17.74 10.55 13.14
C ASN A 264 -17.42 11.90 12.48
N GLU A 265 -18.34 12.86 12.58
CA GLU A 265 -18.20 14.21 12.01
C GLU A 265 -17.16 15.08 12.73
N THR A 266 -16.87 14.78 14.00
CA THR A 266 -16.06 15.63 14.88
C THR A 266 -14.62 15.11 15.04
N ILE A 267 -14.26 14.02 14.35
CA ILE A 267 -12.99 13.31 14.54
C ILE A 267 -11.75 14.19 14.27
N PHE A 268 -11.91 15.25 13.48
CA PHE A 268 -10.85 16.19 13.11
C PHE A 268 -10.99 17.58 13.74
N GLU A 269 -11.97 17.82 14.63
CA GLU A 269 -12.19 19.13 15.27
C GLU A 269 -11.04 19.54 16.19
N ASN A 270 -10.38 18.57 16.83
CA ASN A 270 -9.23 18.80 17.70
C ASN A 270 -7.91 18.81 16.90
N SER A 271 -7.86 19.53 15.78
CA SER A 271 -6.72 19.52 14.85
C SER A 271 -5.38 19.88 15.53
N ASP A 272 -5.41 20.71 16.56
CA ASP A 272 -4.21 21.13 17.30
C ASP A 272 -3.55 19.98 18.07
N LYS A 273 -4.28 18.87 18.32
CA LYS A 273 -3.74 17.67 18.98
C LYS A 273 -2.97 16.77 18.02
N PHE A 274 -3.03 17.02 16.71
CA PHE A 274 -2.20 16.32 15.74
C PHE A 274 -0.77 16.86 15.76
N PRO A 275 0.24 16.04 15.42
CA PRO A 275 1.62 16.47 15.23
C PRO A 275 1.71 17.63 14.24
N ALA A 276 2.54 18.63 14.57
CA ALA A 276 2.58 19.91 13.87
C ALA A 276 2.81 19.78 12.36
N MET A 277 3.71 18.87 11.95
CA MET A 277 4.02 18.58 10.55
C MET A 277 2.79 18.22 9.71
N TYR A 278 1.83 17.48 10.28
CA TYR A 278 0.68 16.94 9.55
C TYR A 278 -0.61 17.76 9.72
N ARG A 279 -0.63 18.77 10.60
CA ARG A 279 -1.81 19.65 10.78
C ARG A 279 -2.32 20.25 9.47
N PRO A 280 -1.47 20.71 8.53
CA PRO A 280 -1.95 21.26 7.27
C PRO A 280 -2.70 20.26 6.39
N LEU A 281 -2.58 18.94 6.61
CA LEU A 281 -3.32 17.91 5.86
C LEU A 281 -4.72 17.62 6.41
N ILE A 282 -5.03 18.06 7.63
CA ILE A 282 -6.24 17.64 8.34
C ILE A 282 -7.49 18.06 7.57
N ARG A 283 -7.57 19.33 7.18
CA ARG A 283 -8.72 19.86 6.46
C ARG A 283 -8.72 19.45 4.98
N PRO A 284 -7.65 19.70 4.19
CA PRO A 284 -7.70 19.44 2.75
C PRO A 284 -7.70 17.95 2.42
N TRP A 285 -7.05 17.09 3.20
CA TRP A 285 -6.96 15.66 2.88
C TRP A 285 -7.81 14.79 3.82
N LEU A 286 -7.48 14.74 5.11
CA LEU A 286 -8.11 13.78 6.03
C LEU A 286 -9.62 13.96 6.14
N ASN A 287 -10.08 15.20 6.33
CA ASN A 287 -11.51 15.50 6.46
C ASN A 287 -12.25 15.24 5.14
N LEU A 288 -11.73 15.70 4.00
CA LEU A 288 -12.39 15.49 2.70
C LEU A 288 -12.42 14.01 2.28
N LEU A 289 -11.35 13.24 2.53
CA LEU A 289 -11.32 11.80 2.27
C LEU A 289 -12.34 11.07 3.16
N GLN A 290 -12.37 11.36 4.46
CA GLN A 290 -13.33 10.77 5.38
C GLN A 290 -14.77 11.14 5.01
N TYR A 291 -15.01 12.40 4.65
CA TYR A 291 -16.31 12.87 4.21
C TYR A 291 -16.77 12.16 2.94
N THR A 292 -15.86 11.95 1.99
CA THR A 292 -16.14 11.26 0.73
C THR A 292 -16.46 9.78 0.95
N LEU A 293 -15.65 9.07 1.76
CA LEU A 293 -15.95 7.71 2.21
C LEU A 293 -17.33 7.63 2.85
N ARG A 294 -17.63 8.58 3.75
CA ARG A 294 -18.92 8.66 4.44
C ARG A 294 -20.10 8.83 3.53
N LYS A 295 -20.01 9.77 2.59
CA LYS A 295 -21.04 10.00 1.58
C LYS A 295 -21.25 8.75 0.73
N GLY A 296 -20.17 8.07 0.33
CA GLY A 296 -20.21 6.82 -0.40
C GLY A 296 -20.97 5.71 0.33
N TYR A 297 -20.57 5.40 1.56
CA TYR A 297 -21.23 4.37 2.37
C TYR A 297 -22.70 4.71 2.68
N ASN A 298 -23.01 5.98 2.97
CA ASN A 298 -24.40 6.42 3.17
C ASN A 298 -25.24 6.27 1.90
N ALA A 299 -24.70 6.64 0.73
CA ALA A 299 -25.39 6.48 -0.55
C ALA A 299 -25.68 4.99 -0.85
N ARG A 300 -24.74 4.10 -0.55
CA ARG A 300 -24.94 2.65 -0.67
C ARG A 300 -26.03 2.15 0.28
N TYR A 301 -26.02 2.62 1.52
CA TYR A 301 -27.06 2.31 2.50
C TYR A 301 -28.45 2.75 2.04
N ASP A 302 -28.57 3.97 1.50
CA ASP A 302 -29.82 4.50 0.95
C ASP A 302 -30.30 3.70 -0.26
N ALA A 303 -29.40 3.32 -1.16
CA ALA A 303 -29.71 2.44 -2.29
C ALA A 303 -30.25 1.08 -1.81
N ARG A 304 -29.66 0.50 -0.76
CA ARG A 304 -30.16 -0.72 -0.11
C ARG A 304 -31.55 -0.54 0.48
N LYS A 305 -31.80 0.58 1.18
CA LYS A 305 -33.12 0.87 1.78
C LYS A 305 -34.21 1.16 0.77
N THR A 306 -33.87 1.72 -0.37
CA THR A 306 -34.81 2.06 -1.44
C THR A 306 -34.98 0.97 -2.50
N GLY A 307 -34.32 -0.19 -2.32
CA GLY A 307 -34.40 -1.32 -3.26
C GLY A 307 -33.62 -1.12 -4.57
N LYS A 308 -32.74 -0.11 -4.63
CA LYS A 308 -31.95 0.25 -5.81
C LYS A 308 -30.49 -0.22 -5.76
N LEU A 309 -30.16 -1.13 -4.84
CA LEU A 309 -28.78 -1.60 -4.64
C LEU A 309 -28.19 -2.23 -5.90
N ALA A 310 -28.99 -2.92 -6.72
CA ALA A 310 -28.51 -3.53 -7.96
C ALA A 310 -28.08 -2.50 -9.04
N GLU A 311 -28.58 -1.26 -8.95
CA GLU A 311 -28.23 -0.16 -9.85
C GLU A 311 -27.11 0.72 -9.26
N PHE A 312 -26.70 0.47 -8.01
CA PHE A 312 -25.71 1.27 -7.33
C PHE A 312 -24.30 0.91 -7.79
N ASP A 313 -23.51 1.92 -8.13
CA ASP A 313 -22.10 1.76 -8.47
C ASP A 313 -21.28 1.47 -7.19
N ASP A 314 -21.13 0.19 -6.84
CA ASP A 314 -20.33 -0.21 -5.69
C ASP A 314 -18.82 -0.09 -5.94
N ILE A 315 -18.39 -0.09 -7.22
CA ILE A 315 -16.98 0.02 -7.61
C ILE A 315 -16.43 1.36 -7.12
N THR A 316 -17.20 2.45 -7.26
CA THR A 316 -16.78 3.79 -6.82
C THR A 316 -17.59 4.36 -5.65
N LEU A 317 -18.44 3.54 -5.00
CA LEU A 317 -19.43 3.99 -4.01
C LEU A 317 -20.26 5.19 -4.52
N GLY A 318 -20.93 5.02 -5.66
CA GLY A 318 -21.80 6.04 -6.25
C GLY A 318 -21.03 7.27 -6.76
N GLY A 319 -19.81 7.07 -7.25
CA GLY A 319 -18.92 8.13 -7.74
C GLY A 319 -18.08 8.80 -6.65
N HIS A 320 -18.41 8.60 -5.37
CA HIS A 320 -17.73 9.28 -4.27
C HIS A 320 -16.25 8.91 -4.20
N MET A 321 -15.92 7.61 -4.24
CA MET A 321 -14.56 7.07 -4.17
C MET A 321 -13.93 6.83 -5.55
N SER A 322 -14.26 7.67 -6.55
CA SER A 322 -13.64 7.61 -7.87
C SER A 322 -12.24 8.24 -7.89
N TYR A 323 -11.37 7.78 -8.80
CA TYR A 323 -10.03 8.35 -9.00
C TYR A 323 -10.06 9.88 -9.13
N GLU A 324 -10.97 10.43 -9.94
CA GLU A 324 -11.06 11.88 -10.15
C GLU A 324 -11.41 12.67 -8.90
N ASN A 325 -12.27 12.12 -8.03
CA ASN A 325 -12.61 12.78 -6.77
C ASN A 325 -11.45 12.73 -5.78
N ILE A 326 -10.81 11.57 -5.61
CA ILE A 326 -9.67 11.43 -4.70
C ILE A 326 -8.47 12.23 -5.21
N ARG A 327 -8.21 12.23 -6.52
CA ARG A 327 -7.15 13.03 -7.15
C ARG A 327 -7.32 14.52 -6.87
N LYS A 328 -8.53 15.07 -7.00
CA LYS A 328 -8.81 16.48 -6.69
C LYS A 328 -8.50 16.81 -5.23
N ILE A 329 -8.88 15.92 -4.31
CA ILE A 329 -8.59 16.10 -2.87
C ILE A 329 -7.08 16.13 -2.62
N LEU A 330 -6.32 15.25 -3.27
CA LEU A 330 -4.87 15.15 -3.09
C LEU A 330 -4.08 16.24 -3.85
N GLN A 331 -4.72 17.08 -4.66
CA GLN A 331 -4.06 18.17 -5.39
C GLN A 331 -3.84 19.43 -4.54
N ASP A 332 -4.69 19.66 -3.53
CA ASP A 332 -4.58 20.75 -2.54
C ASP A 332 -3.46 20.50 -1.51
#